data_AF-A0A2S7QWF2-F1
#
_entry.id   AF-A0A2S7QWF2-F1
#
_cell.length_a   1.000
_cell.length_b   1.000
_cell.length_c   1.000
_cell.angle_alpha   90.00
_cell.angle_beta   90.00
_cell.angle_gamma   90.00
#
_symmetry.space_group_name_H-M   'P 1'
#
loop_
_entity.id
_entity.type
_entity.pdbx_description
1 polymer ?
#
loop_
_entity_poly.entity_id
_entity_poly.type
_entity_poly.pdbx_seq_one_letter_code
_entity_poly.pdbx_strand_id
1 'polypeptide(L)'
;MELLNSLSQDLTLQEALSGIFGSVSLATWIFLLVPQLILNYRTRSAEGISLAFLFVWLLGDITNLSGALWAGLVPTVIALAIYFCFADFVLIGQCLYYNRVNAQKLQSLESAEPSTPTEEDALLTRRRSSSIGLPGSHRRRSSTMSSNMDYHNDSLTKITEEDDSATTNPWLKNTLSILAVFAAGTAGWVIAWQSGVWTPTPENGHGAPKANDVAVGAEVLGYFSAVCYLGARIPQIIKNYKDKSCEGLALLFFLLSLMGNLTYGAGILFHSLEKEYLITNTPWLIGSLGTMVEDAIIFVQFRMYAPKPASTLAIDDECLPFPPPQLPCSLSSSQPSQQLALSVSHSATKSQMELADYEADFKTISSSGSKLVRVYAASDCDTAKQILPAAKSSGFQVVLGIWPDTEDSYAKDKAAVLEYAPKYSDQVYAITVGSESLYRGNFTGSELSEKIQDVKKALGGHFKVGTADSWNKYMDGTADAIIQGGADILLCNAFSYWQGQEIKNATHSFFDDIMQAFGHIQDVAGSASSGPELWVGETGWPTAGSKYQSAVPGVSSAQTFWSSAICGILDWGVNVFSFEAFDEPWKPVSTGQDGSVADETHWGVWNSDRSSKYSVTC
;
A
#
# COMPACT_ATOMS: atom_id res chain seq x y z
N MET A 1 -25.56 21.33 55.23
CA MET A 1 -26.46 20.15 55.34
C MET A 1 -27.46 20.09 54.20
N GLU A 2 -28.02 21.22 53.73
CA GLU A 2 -28.83 21.26 52.49
C GLU A 2 -28.07 20.91 51.20
N LEU A 3 -26.78 21.26 51.10
CA LEU A 3 -25.95 20.92 49.92
C LEU A 3 -25.56 19.43 49.82
N LEU A 4 -25.70 18.67 50.92
CA LEU A 4 -25.45 17.23 50.97
C LEU A 4 -26.74 16.42 50.84
N ASN A 5 -27.90 17.03 51.12
CA ASN A 5 -29.22 16.43 50.83
C ASN A 5 -29.65 16.58 49.36
N SER A 6 -29.02 17.45 48.56
CA SER A 6 -29.28 17.54 47.11
C SER A 6 -28.51 16.50 46.28
N LEU A 7 -27.61 15.73 46.91
CA LEU A 7 -26.80 14.69 46.25
C LEU A 7 -27.35 13.27 46.47
N SER A 8 -28.51 13.13 47.13
CA SER A 8 -29.21 11.85 47.28
C SER A 8 -30.43 11.76 46.36
N GLN A 9 -30.28 12.08 45.09
CA GLN A 9 -31.12 11.39 44.10
C GLN A 9 -30.57 9.96 44.03
N ASP A 10 -31.36 9.00 44.50
CA ASP A 10 -31.04 7.57 44.37
C ASP A 10 -30.89 7.25 42.89
N LEU A 11 -29.64 7.22 42.40
CA LEU A 11 -29.34 6.86 41.03
C LEU A 11 -29.83 5.44 40.80
N THR A 12 -30.81 5.28 39.91
CA THR A 12 -31.34 3.96 39.61
C THR A 12 -30.29 3.13 38.88
N LEU A 13 -30.37 1.80 39.00
CA LEU A 13 -29.49 0.90 38.26
C LEU A 13 -29.59 1.13 36.74
N GLN A 14 -30.77 1.50 36.24
CA GLN A 14 -31.03 1.78 34.83
C GLN A 14 -30.30 3.04 34.35
N GLU A 15 -30.42 4.15 35.09
CA GLU A 15 -29.70 5.40 34.80
C GLU A 15 -28.18 5.22 34.90
N ALA A 16 -27.71 4.46 35.89
CA ALA A 16 -26.29 4.13 36.03
C ALA A 16 -25.79 3.34 34.82
N LEU A 17 -26.49 2.28 34.40
CA LEU A 17 -26.13 1.48 33.24
C LEU A 17 -26.18 2.30 31.94
N SER A 18 -27.21 3.14 31.77
CA SER A 18 -27.33 4.06 30.62
C SER A 18 -26.12 4.98 30.50
N GLY A 19 -25.73 5.61 31.61
CA GLY A 19 -24.58 6.51 31.67
C GLY A 19 -23.24 5.79 31.45
N ILE A 20 -23.04 4.62 32.07
CA ILE A 20 -21.83 3.80 31.88
C ILE A 20 -21.70 3.37 30.42
N PHE A 21 -22.74 2.78 29.83
CA PHE A 21 -22.70 2.33 28.44
C PHE A 21 -22.50 3.48 27.46
N GLY A 22 -23.15 4.63 27.68
CA GLY A 22 -22.92 5.83 26.90
C GLY A 22 -21.47 6.34 26.99
N SER A 23 -20.85 6.29 28.18
CA SER A 23 -19.46 6.69 28.37
C SER A 23 -18.45 5.69 27.79
N VAL A 24 -18.74 4.38 27.87
CA VAL A 24 -17.95 3.34 27.20
C VAL A 24 -18.02 3.51 25.68
N SER A 25 -19.19 3.80 25.12
CA SER A 25 -19.31 4.15 23.69
C SER A 25 -18.41 5.32 23.33
N LEU A 26 -18.49 6.43 24.08
CA LEU A 26 -17.65 7.61 23.85
C LEU A 26 -16.16 7.29 23.93
N ALA A 27 -15.72 6.55 24.95
CA ALA A 27 -14.33 6.13 25.08
C ALA A 27 -13.90 5.28 23.88
N THR A 28 -14.74 4.33 23.45
CA THR A 28 -14.47 3.47 22.30
C THR A 28 -14.21 4.27 21.04
N TRP A 29 -15.06 5.26 20.75
CA TRP A 29 -14.91 6.12 19.56
C TRP A 29 -13.70 7.04 19.65
N ILE A 30 -13.34 7.52 20.84
CA ILE A 30 -12.10 8.27 21.07
C ILE A 30 -10.88 7.41 20.75
N PHE A 31 -10.82 6.19 21.30
CA PHE A 31 -9.71 5.26 21.04
C PHE A 31 -9.62 4.85 19.56
N LEU A 32 -10.75 4.86 18.85
CA LEU A 32 -10.79 4.52 17.43
C LEU A 32 -10.32 5.69 16.53
N LEU A 33 -10.76 6.93 16.78
CA LEU A 33 -10.48 8.06 15.89
C LEU A 33 -9.20 8.85 16.22
N VAL A 34 -8.80 8.92 17.49
CA VAL A 34 -7.60 9.68 17.90
C VAL A 34 -6.30 9.17 17.26
N PRO A 35 -6.04 7.86 17.16
CA PRO A 35 -4.85 7.36 16.47
C PRO A 35 -4.76 7.86 15.02
N GLN A 36 -5.88 7.88 14.29
CA GLN A 36 -5.92 8.37 12.90
C GLN A 36 -5.60 9.88 12.82
N LEU A 37 -6.18 10.68 13.72
CA LEU A 37 -5.91 12.12 13.83
C LEU A 37 -4.42 12.42 14.12
N ILE A 38 -3.81 11.62 15.00
CA ILE A 38 -2.37 11.73 15.34
C ILE A 38 -1.52 11.29 14.15
N LEU A 39 -1.91 10.22 13.46
CA LEU A 39 -1.18 9.71 12.31
C LEU A 39 -1.11 10.78 11.21
N ASN A 40 -2.25 11.35 10.80
CA ASN A 40 -2.31 12.44 9.82
C ASN A 40 -1.43 13.64 10.24
N TYR A 41 -1.44 14.00 11.52
CA TYR A 41 -0.60 15.08 12.03
C TYR A 41 0.90 14.78 11.93
N ARG A 42 1.30 13.54 12.26
CA ARG A 42 2.69 13.09 12.23
C ARG A 42 3.20 12.91 10.80
N THR A 43 2.40 12.33 9.92
CA THR A 43 2.76 12.06 8.51
C THR A 43 2.71 13.30 7.64
N ARG A 44 2.04 14.38 8.09
CA ARG A 44 1.83 15.62 7.31
C ARG A 44 1.15 15.35 5.96
N SER A 45 0.40 14.25 5.84
CA SER A 45 -0.39 13.86 4.67
C SER A 45 -1.75 13.32 5.12
N ALA A 46 -2.76 13.48 4.26
CA ALA A 46 -4.12 13.00 4.46
C ALA A 46 -4.63 12.20 3.24
N GLU A 47 -3.73 11.52 2.53
CA GLU A 47 -4.01 10.83 1.25
C GLU A 47 -4.83 9.53 1.36
N GLY A 48 -5.13 9.07 2.59
CA GLY A 48 -5.86 7.82 2.82
C GLY A 48 -7.40 7.93 2.81
N ILE A 49 -7.99 9.13 2.74
CA ILE A 49 -9.45 9.31 2.91
C ILE A 49 -10.01 10.27 1.87
N SER A 50 -11.06 9.84 1.17
CA SER A 50 -11.76 10.67 0.18
C SER A 50 -12.37 11.91 0.83
N LEU A 51 -12.07 13.09 0.29
CA LEU A 51 -12.65 14.35 0.78
C LEU A 51 -14.18 14.36 0.64
N ALA A 52 -14.71 13.77 -0.44
CA ALA A 52 -16.16 13.64 -0.63
C ALA A 52 -16.80 12.75 0.45
N PHE A 53 -16.09 11.71 0.88
CA PHE A 53 -16.53 10.82 1.95
C PHE A 53 -16.54 11.54 3.30
N LEU A 54 -15.49 12.30 3.63
CA LEU A 54 -15.45 13.14 4.84
C LEU A 54 -16.57 14.19 4.88
N PHE A 55 -16.94 14.77 3.73
CA PHE A 55 -18.06 15.71 3.68
C PHE A 55 -19.42 15.05 3.97
N VAL A 56 -19.63 13.82 3.51
CA VAL A 56 -20.87 13.07 3.82
C VAL A 56 -20.94 12.75 5.31
N TRP A 57 -19.82 12.36 5.93
CA TRP A 57 -19.75 12.16 7.38
C TRP A 57 -20.00 13.42 8.17
N LEU A 58 -19.35 14.54 7.83
CA LEU A 58 -19.57 15.81 8.51
C LEU A 58 -21.04 16.23 8.43
N LEU A 59 -21.68 16.04 7.27
CA LEU A 59 -23.09 16.35 7.08
C LEU A 59 -23.98 15.44 7.95
N GLY A 60 -23.65 14.16 8.03
CA GLY A 60 -24.28 13.20 8.94
C GLY A 60 -24.14 13.62 10.41
N ASP A 61 -22.96 14.05 10.83
CA ASP A 61 -22.69 14.42 12.22
C ASP A 61 -23.38 15.73 12.63
N ILE A 62 -23.40 16.72 11.75
CA ILE A 62 -24.12 17.98 12.00
C ILE A 62 -25.62 17.72 12.14
N THR A 63 -26.19 16.89 11.26
CA THR A 63 -27.62 16.54 11.32
C THR A 63 -27.93 15.66 12.53
N ASN A 64 -27.03 14.73 12.90
CA ASN A 64 -27.12 13.94 14.11
C ASN A 64 -27.12 14.80 15.37
N LEU A 65 -26.15 15.71 15.52
CA LEU A 65 -26.06 16.63 16.66
C LEU A 65 -27.28 17.54 16.75
N SER A 66 -27.70 18.11 15.61
CA SER A 66 -28.86 18.99 15.55
C SER A 66 -30.15 18.26 15.93
N GLY A 67 -30.34 17.05 15.42
CA GLY A 67 -31.47 16.19 15.79
C GLY A 67 -31.44 15.80 17.27
N ALA A 68 -30.26 15.42 17.80
CA ALA A 68 -30.12 14.96 19.17
C ALA A 68 -30.37 16.08 20.20
N LEU A 69 -29.87 17.29 19.91
CA LEU A 69 -30.16 18.49 20.71
C LEU A 69 -31.64 18.86 20.66
N TRP A 70 -32.25 18.77 19.49
CA TRP A 70 -33.66 19.11 19.31
C TRP A 70 -34.60 18.10 19.96
N ALA A 71 -34.30 16.81 19.87
CA ALA A 71 -35.04 15.74 20.55
C ALA A 71 -34.77 15.67 22.06
N GLY A 72 -33.80 16.42 22.59
CA GLY A 72 -33.45 16.41 24.01
C GLY A 72 -32.94 15.05 24.48
N LEU A 73 -32.11 14.38 23.66
CA LEU A 73 -31.61 13.05 23.95
C LEU A 73 -30.69 13.01 25.19
N VAL A 74 -30.42 11.78 25.65
CA VAL A 74 -29.56 11.53 26.81
C VAL A 74 -28.21 12.24 26.64
N PRO A 75 -27.66 12.90 27.69
CA PRO A 75 -26.45 13.72 27.58
C PRO A 75 -25.23 13.03 26.98
N THR A 76 -25.08 11.72 27.17
CA THR A 76 -24.00 10.91 26.59
C THR A 76 -24.10 10.81 25.07
N VAL A 77 -25.31 10.71 24.52
CA VAL A 77 -25.57 10.70 23.07
C VAL A 77 -25.20 12.05 22.45
N ILE A 78 -25.60 13.14 23.10
CA ILE A 78 -25.26 14.51 22.66
C ILE A 78 -23.74 14.72 22.73
N ALA A 79 -23.07 14.30 23.81
CA ALA A 79 -21.63 14.42 23.95
C ALA A 79 -20.87 13.66 22.84
N LEU A 80 -21.36 12.48 22.46
CA LEU A 80 -20.81 11.71 21.34
C LEU A 80 -20.99 12.43 20.00
N ALA A 81 -22.16 13.01 19.73
CA ALA A 81 -22.42 13.77 18.51
C ALA A 81 -21.56 15.05 18.40
N ILE A 82 -21.30 15.71 19.54
CA ILE A 82 -20.34 16.84 19.60
C ILE A 82 -18.93 16.37 19.27
N TYR A 83 -18.50 15.25 19.85
CA TYR A 83 -17.18 14.69 19.62
C TYR A 83 -16.95 14.36 18.13
N PHE A 84 -17.91 13.72 17.47
CA PHE A 84 -17.80 13.39 16.05
C PHE A 84 -17.74 14.64 15.16
N CYS A 85 -18.64 15.61 15.38
CA CYS A 85 -18.55 16.91 14.70
C CYS A 85 -17.14 17.53 14.83
N PHE A 86 -16.59 17.54 16.04
CA PHE A 86 -15.26 18.09 16.30
C PHE A 86 -14.17 17.29 15.56
N ALA A 87 -14.19 15.97 15.64
CA ALA A 87 -13.22 15.11 14.98
C ALA A 87 -13.23 15.31 13.46
N ASP A 88 -14.41 15.40 12.85
CA ASP A 88 -14.58 15.63 11.42
C ASP A 88 -14.05 17.00 10.98
N PHE A 89 -14.32 18.06 11.74
CA PHE A 89 -13.72 19.37 11.47
C PHE A 89 -12.19 19.35 11.53
N VAL A 90 -11.61 18.62 12.50
CA VAL A 90 -10.16 18.48 12.60
C VAL A 90 -9.60 17.67 11.44
N LEU A 91 -10.24 16.55 11.06
CA LEU A 91 -9.82 15.70 9.94
C LEU A 91 -9.89 16.45 8.60
N ILE A 92 -10.99 17.13 8.31
CA ILE A 92 -11.15 17.96 7.11
C ILE A 92 -10.14 19.11 7.14
N GLY A 93 -9.94 19.76 8.29
CA GLY A 93 -8.95 20.81 8.46
C GLY A 93 -7.53 20.32 8.16
N GLN A 94 -7.14 19.15 8.67
CA GLN A 94 -5.86 18.50 8.37
C GLN A 94 -5.73 18.20 6.87
N CYS A 95 -6.77 17.62 6.26
CA CYS A 95 -6.77 17.30 4.83
C CYS A 95 -6.58 18.56 3.96
N LEU A 96 -7.37 19.60 4.19
CA LEU A 96 -7.27 20.86 3.44
C LEU A 96 -5.92 21.57 3.68
N TYR A 97 -5.44 21.59 4.92
CA TYR A 97 -4.17 22.22 5.26
C TYR A 97 -2.99 21.51 4.59
N TYR A 98 -2.89 20.18 4.73
CA TYR A 98 -1.77 19.42 4.16
C TYR A 98 -1.83 19.41 2.62
N ASN A 99 -3.00 19.28 2.01
CA ASN A 99 -3.14 19.38 0.55
C ASN A 99 -2.68 20.75 0.04
N ARG A 100 -3.04 21.84 0.74
CA ARG A 100 -2.62 23.20 0.36
C ARG A 100 -1.12 23.42 0.54
N VAL A 101 -0.55 22.98 1.67
CA VAL A 101 0.89 23.12 1.96
C VAL A 101 1.72 22.31 0.96
N ASN A 102 1.30 21.09 0.64
CA ASN A 102 1.98 20.23 -0.32
C ASN A 102 1.89 20.79 -1.75
N ALA A 103 0.72 21.32 -2.15
CA ALA A 103 0.55 22.00 -3.43
C ALA A 103 1.43 23.27 -3.55
N GLN A 104 1.54 24.06 -2.48
CA GLN A 104 2.43 25.23 -2.45
C GLN A 104 3.91 24.84 -2.53
N LYS A 105 4.29 23.74 -1.86
CA LYS A 105 5.65 23.20 -1.92
C LYS A 105 5.99 22.73 -3.33
N LEU A 106 5.08 22.03 -4.00
CA LEU A 106 5.22 21.61 -5.40
C LEU A 106 5.40 22.81 -6.34
N GLN A 107 4.55 23.84 -6.22
CA GLN A 107 4.66 25.06 -7.03
C GLN A 107 5.97 25.82 -6.79
N SER A 108 6.48 25.86 -5.55
CA SER A 108 7.77 26.49 -5.23
C SER A 108 8.97 25.72 -5.78
N LEU A 109 8.83 24.40 -5.97
CA LEU A 109 9.86 23.54 -6.57
C LEU A 109 9.84 23.67 -8.09
N GLU A 110 8.66 23.78 -8.72
CA GLU A 110 8.51 24.02 -10.17
C GLU A 110 8.98 25.42 -10.61
N SER A 111 8.81 26.45 -9.77
CA SER A 111 9.28 27.81 -10.07
C SER A 111 10.77 28.03 -9.79
N ALA A 112 11.47 27.01 -9.30
CA ALA A 112 12.91 26.98 -9.13
C ALA A 112 13.59 26.17 -10.26
N GLU A 113 13.44 26.60 -11.52
CA GLU A 113 14.28 26.09 -12.61
C GLU A 113 15.74 26.63 -12.51
N PRO A 114 16.74 25.87 -12.98
CA PRO A 114 18.15 26.18 -12.79
C PRO A 114 18.61 27.30 -13.72
N SER A 115 18.82 28.50 -13.19
CA SER A 115 19.65 29.49 -13.86
C SER A 115 21.08 28.96 -14.00
N THR A 116 21.56 28.88 -15.24
CA THR A 116 22.94 28.61 -15.64
C THR A 116 23.97 29.16 -14.64
N PRO A 117 24.95 28.38 -14.16
CA PRO A 117 25.97 28.91 -13.26
C PRO A 117 26.95 29.76 -14.06
N THR A 118 26.79 31.08 -14.02
CA THR A 118 27.86 32.02 -14.38
C THR A 118 28.72 32.28 -13.14
N GLU A 119 30.03 32.15 -13.29
CA GLU A 119 31.05 32.21 -12.21
C GLU A 119 31.17 33.55 -11.44
N GLU A 120 30.22 34.48 -11.53
CA GLU A 120 30.38 35.82 -10.92
C GLU A 120 29.57 36.07 -9.62
N ASP A 121 28.66 35.20 -9.21
CA ASP A 121 27.85 35.47 -7.99
C ASP A 121 28.48 34.94 -6.68
N ALA A 122 29.60 34.22 -6.77
CA ALA A 122 30.35 33.78 -5.60
C ALA A 122 31.36 34.87 -5.19
N LEU A 123 30.88 36.01 -4.71
CA LEU A 123 31.56 36.97 -3.82
C LEU A 123 30.84 38.32 -3.94
N LEU A 124 29.93 38.65 -3.02
CA LEU A 124 29.70 40.01 -2.48
C LEU A 124 28.35 40.08 -1.75
N THR A 125 28.30 39.65 -0.49
CA THR A 125 27.68 40.47 0.59
C THR A 125 27.97 39.91 1.97
N ARG A 126 29.13 40.30 2.52
CA ARG A 126 29.38 40.33 3.97
C ARG A 126 30.03 41.66 4.34
N ARG A 127 29.36 42.39 5.26
CA ARG A 127 29.73 43.64 6.00
C ARG A 127 29.55 44.95 5.24
N ARG A 128 28.90 45.99 5.78
CA ARG A 128 29.04 46.67 7.11
C ARG A 128 27.68 47.31 7.55
N SER A 129 27.16 47.13 8.78
CA SER A 129 27.35 47.92 10.05
C SER A 129 27.14 49.43 9.91
N SER A 130 26.36 50.19 10.70
CA SER A 130 26.30 50.36 12.18
C SER A 130 25.22 51.43 12.52
N SER A 131 24.44 51.41 13.62
CA SER A 131 24.72 51.98 14.97
C SER A 131 23.55 51.64 15.94
N ILE A 132 23.75 50.94 17.07
CA ILE A 132 24.07 51.38 18.46
C ILE A 132 23.13 52.42 19.11
N GLY A 133 22.37 51.94 20.12
CA GLY A 133 21.59 52.68 21.13
C GLY A 133 20.91 51.71 22.12
N LEU A 134 21.34 51.72 23.39
CA LEU A 134 21.07 50.81 24.54
C LEU A 134 19.60 50.81 25.11
N PRO A 135 19.28 50.18 26.27
CA PRO A 135 19.34 48.76 26.66
C PRO A 135 18.04 48.26 27.36
N GLY A 136 17.68 46.97 27.25
CA GLY A 136 16.72 46.38 28.21
C GLY A 136 15.99 45.12 27.78
N SER A 137 16.39 44.00 28.39
CA SER A 137 15.62 42.73 28.52
C SER A 137 15.50 41.91 27.20
N HIS A 138 15.79 40.63 27.07
CA HIS A 138 16.20 39.55 27.97
C HIS A 138 17.22 38.63 27.26
N ARG A 139 17.85 37.79 28.07
CA ARG A 139 19.08 37.01 27.89
C ARG A 139 19.17 36.13 26.63
N ARG A 140 20.36 36.21 26.02
CA ARG A 140 21.06 35.12 25.30
C ARG A 140 21.21 33.87 26.18
N ARG A 141 21.18 32.69 25.56
CA ARG A 141 22.35 31.79 25.54
C ARG A 141 22.25 30.76 24.41
N SER A 142 23.32 30.75 23.63
CA SER A 142 23.77 29.67 22.74
C SER A 142 24.11 28.40 23.53
N SER A 143 23.84 27.23 22.95
CA SER A 143 24.82 26.13 22.84
C SER A 143 24.18 24.90 22.19
N THR A 144 24.86 24.38 21.17
CA THR A 144 25.03 22.98 20.78
C THR A 144 24.41 21.92 21.71
N MET A 145 23.57 21.04 21.15
CA MET A 145 23.26 19.66 21.57
C MET A 145 22.83 18.95 20.27
N SER A 146 23.46 17.91 19.73
CA SER A 146 23.72 16.57 20.26
C SER A 146 22.57 16.01 21.11
N SER A 147 21.67 15.28 20.45
CA SER A 147 20.89 14.15 20.96
C SER A 147 20.15 13.58 19.75
N ASN A 148 20.45 12.35 19.31
CA ASN A 148 19.63 11.20 19.72
C ASN A 148 18.18 11.64 19.91
N MET A 149 17.40 11.74 18.82
CA MET A 149 15.96 11.75 18.98
C MET A 149 15.53 10.30 19.04
N ASP A 150 15.28 9.91 20.28
CA ASP A 150 15.07 8.57 20.76
C ASP A 150 14.10 7.75 19.91
N TYR A 151 14.59 6.56 19.64
CA TYR A 151 13.94 5.32 19.25
C TYR A 151 12.97 4.84 20.37
N HIS A 152 12.05 5.71 20.78
CA HIS A 152 11.10 5.46 21.87
C HIS A 152 9.82 6.28 21.68
N ASN A 153 8.96 5.81 20.78
CA ASN A 153 7.50 5.85 20.99
C ASN A 153 6.82 4.93 19.95
N ASP A 154 7.27 3.68 19.98
CA ASP A 154 6.72 2.48 19.34
C ASP A 154 5.53 1.91 20.16
N SER A 155 4.85 2.76 20.94
CA SER A 155 3.80 2.30 21.86
C SER A 155 2.38 2.45 21.29
N LEU A 156 2.16 3.35 20.31
CA LEU A 156 0.82 3.59 19.75
C LEU A 156 0.56 2.91 18.40
N THR A 157 1.61 2.71 17.58
CA THR A 157 1.55 1.86 16.37
C THR A 157 1.37 0.40 16.76
N LYS A 158 2.06 -0.08 17.81
CA LYS A 158 1.85 -1.42 18.40
C LYS A 158 0.47 -1.70 19.02
N ILE A 159 -0.36 -0.68 19.24
CA ILE A 159 -1.74 -0.88 19.71
C ILE A 159 -2.71 -1.10 18.54
N THR A 160 -2.33 -0.65 17.33
CA THR A 160 -3.19 -0.69 16.14
C THR A 160 -2.69 -1.68 15.09
N GLU A 161 -1.39 -1.98 15.09
CA GLU A 161 -0.78 -3.06 14.32
C GLU A 161 -0.70 -4.30 15.21
N GLU A 162 -1.18 -5.42 14.68
CA GLU A 162 -1.00 -6.74 15.29
C GLU A 162 0.51 -7.01 15.44
N ASP A 163 1.02 -6.77 16.64
CA ASP A 163 2.39 -7.04 17.00
C ASP A 163 2.58 -8.57 17.10
N ASP A 164 3.20 -9.16 16.08
CA ASP A 164 3.75 -10.51 15.99
C ASP A 164 4.92 -10.71 17.00
N SER A 165 4.70 -10.35 18.26
CA SER A 165 5.56 -10.74 19.36
C SER A 165 5.26 -12.21 19.68
N ALA A 166 6.20 -13.10 19.35
CA ALA A 166 6.14 -14.56 19.44
C ALA A 166 5.92 -15.17 20.86
N THR A 167 5.20 -14.52 21.78
CA THR A 167 4.93 -15.06 23.13
C THR A 167 3.56 -14.72 23.74
N THR A 168 2.63 -14.04 23.05
CA THR A 168 1.27 -13.78 23.62
C THR A 168 0.13 -13.95 22.61
N ASN A 169 -0.92 -14.69 23.02
CA ASN A 169 -2.10 -15.01 22.23
C ASN A 169 -2.81 -13.74 21.70
N PRO A 170 -3.02 -13.57 20.38
CA PRO A 170 -3.70 -12.41 19.79
C PRO A 170 -5.09 -12.14 20.40
N TRP A 171 -5.83 -13.19 20.76
CA TRP A 171 -7.11 -13.08 21.44
C TRP A 171 -6.99 -12.45 22.82
N LEU A 172 -5.90 -12.70 23.53
CA LEU A 172 -5.65 -12.11 24.85
C LEU A 172 -5.37 -10.61 24.72
N LYS A 173 -4.55 -10.19 23.73
CA LYS A 173 -4.28 -8.76 23.47
C LYS A 173 -5.57 -8.00 23.12
N ASN A 174 -6.37 -8.53 22.18
CA ASN A 174 -7.64 -7.93 21.79
C ASN A 174 -8.64 -7.86 22.96
N THR A 175 -8.71 -8.93 23.78
CA THR A 175 -9.56 -8.95 24.98
C THR A 175 -9.10 -7.93 26.02
N LEU A 176 -7.79 -7.78 26.23
CA LEU A 176 -7.23 -6.80 27.16
C LEU A 176 -7.50 -5.36 26.69
N SER A 177 -7.39 -5.07 25.39
CA SER A 177 -7.74 -3.76 24.83
C SER A 177 -9.22 -3.42 25.05
N ILE A 178 -10.13 -4.38 24.83
CA ILE A 178 -11.56 -4.22 25.11
C ILE A 178 -11.79 -3.93 26.60
N LEU A 179 -11.19 -4.71 27.49
CA LEU A 179 -11.32 -4.51 28.93
C LEU A 179 -10.78 -3.14 29.39
N ALA A 180 -9.68 -2.68 28.79
CA ALA A 180 -9.10 -1.37 29.07
C ALA A 180 -10.04 -0.23 28.66
N VAL A 181 -10.70 -0.33 27.49
CA VAL A 181 -11.69 0.66 27.04
C VAL A 181 -12.92 0.67 27.96
N PHE A 182 -13.42 -0.49 28.36
CA PHE A 182 -14.53 -0.59 29.33
C PHE A 182 -14.18 0.04 30.69
N ALA A 183 -12.96 -0.22 31.19
CA ALA A 183 -12.48 0.37 32.44
C ALA A 183 -12.35 1.90 32.31
N ALA A 184 -11.80 2.40 31.20
CA ALA A 184 -11.68 3.83 30.93
C ALA A 184 -13.04 4.53 30.83
N GLY A 185 -13.99 3.94 30.10
CA GLY A 185 -15.36 4.47 30.00
C GLY A 185 -16.09 4.47 31.33
N THR A 186 -16.00 3.39 32.11
CA THR A 186 -16.61 3.32 33.44
C THR A 186 -16.00 4.35 34.39
N ALA A 187 -14.68 4.51 34.39
CA ALA A 187 -13.99 5.53 35.18
C ALA A 187 -14.38 6.95 34.74
N GLY A 188 -14.49 7.19 33.43
CA GLY A 188 -14.95 8.46 32.86
C GLY A 188 -16.36 8.82 33.32
N TRP A 189 -17.28 7.85 33.32
CA TRP A 189 -18.63 8.05 33.84
C TRP A 189 -18.64 8.35 35.35
N VAL A 190 -17.88 7.60 36.16
CA VAL A 190 -17.78 7.84 37.62
C VAL A 190 -17.30 9.26 37.90
N ILE A 191 -16.30 9.75 37.16
CA ILE A 191 -15.80 11.13 37.29
C ILE A 191 -16.88 12.13 36.87
N ALA A 192 -17.59 11.89 35.76
CA ALA A 192 -18.66 12.76 35.29
C ALA A 192 -19.83 12.85 36.28
N TRP A 193 -20.18 11.73 36.93
CA TRP A 193 -21.16 11.66 38.01
C TRP A 193 -20.70 12.44 39.25
N GLN A 194 -19.49 12.16 39.75
CA GLN A 194 -18.96 12.78 40.97
C GLN A 194 -18.71 14.29 40.81
N SER A 195 -18.39 14.75 39.60
CA SER A 195 -18.20 16.16 39.28
C SER A 195 -19.51 16.92 39.05
N GLY A 196 -20.65 16.22 38.96
CA GLY A 196 -21.96 16.81 38.64
C GLY A 196 -22.09 17.28 37.18
N VAL A 197 -21.13 16.96 36.31
CA VAL A 197 -21.18 17.27 34.87
C VAL A 197 -22.24 16.42 34.18
N TRP A 198 -22.42 15.19 34.65
CA TRP A 198 -23.52 14.32 34.23
C TRP A 198 -24.61 14.34 35.30
N THR A 199 -25.86 14.52 34.88
CA THR A 199 -27.03 14.48 35.76
C THR A 199 -28.09 13.53 35.18
N PRO A 200 -28.84 12.80 36.02
CA PRO A 200 -29.90 11.93 35.54
C PRO A 200 -30.98 12.81 34.91
N THR A 201 -31.42 12.45 33.71
CA THR A 201 -32.53 13.15 33.07
C THR A 201 -33.81 12.63 33.72
N PRO A 202 -34.64 13.46 34.38
CA PRO A 202 -35.78 12.96 35.13
C PRO A 202 -36.79 12.28 34.21
N GLU A 203 -37.13 11.02 34.51
CA GLU A 203 -38.29 10.35 33.91
C GLU A 203 -39.56 11.12 34.33
N ASN A 204 -40.12 11.87 33.37
CA ASN A 204 -41.48 12.40 33.41
C ASN A 204 -41.84 13.28 34.63
N GLY A 205 -41.31 14.51 34.65
CA GLY A 205 -42.01 15.64 35.26
C GLY A 205 -42.91 16.32 34.21
N HIS A 206 -44.21 16.43 34.47
CA HIS A 206 -45.24 17.10 33.65
C HIS A 206 -44.87 18.52 33.16
N GLY A 207 -44.01 18.64 32.15
CA GLY A 207 -43.54 19.93 31.65
C GLY A 207 -42.71 19.91 30.36
N ALA A 208 -42.45 18.74 29.74
CA ALA A 208 -41.85 18.70 28.40
C ALA A 208 -42.87 19.17 27.34
N PRO A 209 -42.48 20.04 26.38
CA PRO A 209 -43.40 20.59 25.40
C PRO A 209 -44.03 19.48 24.54
N LYS A 210 -45.33 19.64 24.22
CA LYS A 210 -46.15 18.66 23.47
C LYS A 210 -45.57 18.32 22.08
N ALA A 211 -44.78 17.25 22.08
CA ALA A 211 -44.54 16.15 21.13
C ALA A 211 -44.83 16.21 19.61
N ASN A 212 -45.66 17.08 19.02
CA ASN A 212 -46.14 16.74 17.65
C ASN A 212 -45.41 17.41 16.47
N ASP A 213 -44.90 18.64 16.59
CA ASP A 213 -44.18 19.31 15.47
C ASP A 213 -42.66 19.39 15.68
N VAL A 214 -42.22 19.39 16.94
CA VAL A 214 -40.80 19.45 17.35
C VAL A 214 -40.12 18.08 17.19
N ALA A 215 -40.85 16.98 17.42
CA ALA A 215 -40.32 15.61 17.29
C ALA A 215 -40.08 15.23 15.83
N VAL A 216 -40.96 15.62 14.91
CA VAL A 216 -40.86 15.23 13.49
C VAL A 216 -39.60 15.82 12.84
N GLY A 217 -39.28 17.09 13.11
CA GLY A 217 -38.06 17.71 12.59
C GLY A 217 -36.78 17.05 13.11
N ALA A 218 -36.74 16.73 14.40
CA ALA A 218 -35.62 16.03 15.02
C ALA A 218 -35.48 14.59 14.48
N GLU A 219 -36.59 13.88 14.28
CA GLU A 219 -36.61 12.54 13.68
C GLU A 219 -36.13 12.56 12.23
N VAL A 220 -36.57 13.53 11.42
CA VAL A 220 -36.10 13.68 10.02
C VAL A 220 -34.60 13.88 9.96
N LEU A 221 -34.04 14.72 10.84
CA LEU A 221 -32.59 14.92 10.92
C LEU A 221 -31.87 13.64 11.39
N GLY A 222 -32.44 12.92 12.35
CA GLY A 222 -31.92 11.62 12.80
C GLY A 222 -31.98 10.53 11.71
N TYR A 223 -33.03 10.50 10.88
CA TYR A 223 -33.12 9.55 9.77
C TYR A 223 -32.14 9.91 8.67
N PHE A 224 -31.96 11.20 8.39
CA PHE A 224 -30.96 11.65 7.43
C PHE A 224 -29.55 11.27 7.87
N SER A 225 -29.19 11.49 9.14
CA SER A 225 -27.89 11.07 9.65
C SER A 225 -27.72 9.55 9.59
N ALA A 226 -28.75 8.77 9.93
CA ALA A 226 -28.72 7.31 9.79
C ALA A 226 -28.45 6.87 8.34
N VAL A 227 -29.09 7.51 7.35
CA VAL A 227 -28.82 7.22 5.92
C VAL A 227 -27.38 7.54 5.54
N CYS A 228 -26.82 8.66 6.01
CA CYS A 228 -25.41 9.01 5.78
C CYS A 228 -24.46 7.96 6.37
N TYR A 229 -24.72 7.50 7.60
CA TYR A 229 -23.88 6.51 8.27
C TYR A 229 -23.93 5.13 7.58
N LEU A 230 -25.13 4.64 7.24
CA LEU A 230 -25.29 3.35 6.55
C LEU A 230 -24.75 3.40 5.13
N GLY A 231 -24.96 4.53 4.42
CA GLY A 231 -24.41 4.74 3.09
C GLY A 231 -22.88 4.69 3.02
N ALA A 232 -22.19 4.97 4.13
CA ALA A 232 -20.74 5.01 4.18
C ALA A 232 -20.08 3.61 4.20
N ARG A 233 -20.74 2.59 4.76
CA ARG A 233 -20.17 1.24 4.91
C ARG A 233 -20.40 0.35 3.70
N ILE A 234 -21.50 0.59 2.96
CA ILE A 234 -21.92 -0.19 1.78
C ILE A 234 -20.83 -0.28 0.69
N PRO A 235 -20.12 0.81 0.31
CA PRO A 235 -19.06 0.73 -0.70
C PRO A 235 -17.96 -0.26 -0.32
N GLN A 236 -17.57 -0.33 0.96
CA GLN A 236 -16.56 -1.27 1.44
C GLN A 236 -17.05 -2.72 1.40
N ILE A 237 -18.32 -2.97 1.79
CA ILE A 237 -18.93 -4.30 1.70
C ILE A 237 -18.95 -4.79 0.25
N ILE A 238 -19.32 -3.91 -0.69
CA ILE A 238 -19.33 -4.22 -2.12
C ILE A 238 -17.91 -4.48 -2.61
N LYS A 239 -16.94 -3.66 -2.21
CA LYS A 239 -15.53 -3.83 -2.57
C LYS A 239 -15.00 -5.19 -2.10
N ASN A 240 -15.15 -5.53 -0.83
CA ASN A 240 -14.78 -6.85 -0.29
C ASN A 240 -15.46 -8.01 -1.05
N TYR A 241 -16.72 -7.84 -1.44
CA TYR A 241 -17.43 -8.85 -2.21
C TYR A 241 -16.90 -9.01 -3.63
N LYS A 242 -16.52 -7.91 -4.29
CA LYS A 242 -15.93 -7.92 -5.64
C LYS A 242 -14.53 -8.53 -5.60
N ASP A 243 -13.72 -8.09 -4.66
CA ASP A 243 -12.30 -8.43 -4.56
C ASP A 243 -12.09 -9.81 -3.91
N LYS A 244 -13.15 -10.40 -3.33
CA LYS A 244 -13.12 -11.68 -2.59
C LYS A 244 -12.04 -11.74 -1.50
N SER A 245 -11.67 -10.58 -0.96
CA SER A 245 -10.62 -10.41 0.04
C SER A 245 -11.05 -9.34 1.06
N CYS A 246 -10.51 -9.45 2.26
CA CYS A 246 -10.58 -8.43 3.32
C CYS A 246 -9.17 -7.90 3.68
N GLU A 247 -8.19 -8.07 2.78
CA GLU A 247 -6.82 -7.61 2.97
C GLU A 247 -6.75 -6.07 3.05
N GLY A 248 -5.92 -5.55 3.97
CA GLY A 248 -5.82 -4.12 4.25
C GLY A 248 -6.89 -3.56 5.20
N LEU A 249 -7.82 -4.39 5.69
CA LEU A 249 -8.80 -4.01 6.71
C LEU A 249 -8.34 -4.42 8.11
N ALA A 250 -8.28 -3.47 9.05
CA ALA A 250 -7.95 -3.76 10.45
C ALA A 250 -9.16 -4.36 11.19
N LEU A 251 -9.11 -5.65 11.56
CA LEU A 251 -10.19 -6.33 12.27
C LEU A 251 -10.56 -5.63 13.59
N LEU A 252 -9.55 -5.09 14.29
CA LEU A 252 -9.73 -4.34 15.55
C LEU A 252 -10.64 -3.11 15.36
N PHE A 253 -10.55 -2.41 14.23
CA PHE A 253 -11.40 -1.26 13.93
C PHE A 253 -12.88 -1.65 13.88
N PHE A 254 -13.20 -2.78 13.24
CA PHE A 254 -14.58 -3.30 13.16
C PHE A 254 -15.07 -3.83 14.51
N LEU A 255 -14.20 -4.46 15.30
CA LEU A 255 -14.54 -4.94 16.65
C LEU A 255 -14.87 -3.77 17.60
N LEU A 256 -14.06 -2.71 17.57
CA LEU A 256 -14.30 -1.50 18.35
C LEU A 256 -15.53 -0.73 17.84
N SER A 257 -15.75 -0.66 16.52
CA SER A 257 -16.96 -0.08 15.91
C SER A 257 -18.24 -0.80 16.36
N LEU A 258 -18.24 -2.14 16.32
CA LEU A 258 -19.36 -2.94 16.81
C LEU A 258 -19.62 -2.69 18.29
N MET A 259 -18.56 -2.64 19.11
CA MET A 259 -18.66 -2.38 20.56
C MET A 259 -19.19 -0.98 20.86
N GLY A 260 -18.71 0.04 20.15
CA GLY A 260 -19.17 1.42 20.29
C GLY A 260 -20.66 1.53 19.98
N ASN A 261 -21.12 0.95 18.88
CA ASN A 261 -22.54 0.94 18.50
C ASN A 261 -23.40 0.13 19.49
N LEU A 262 -22.93 -1.05 19.91
CA LEU A 262 -23.66 -1.87 20.88
C LEU A 262 -23.87 -1.13 22.21
N THR A 263 -22.81 -0.50 22.73
CA THR A 263 -22.87 0.25 23.98
C THR A 263 -23.65 1.56 23.84
N TYR A 264 -23.61 2.20 22.68
CA TYR A 264 -24.47 3.35 22.36
C TYR A 264 -25.97 2.98 22.41
N GLY A 265 -26.37 1.95 21.67
CA GLY A 265 -27.76 1.48 21.64
C GLY A 265 -28.23 0.98 23.01
N ALA A 266 -27.37 0.25 23.72
CA ALA A 266 -27.64 -0.16 25.11
C ALA A 266 -27.86 1.06 26.02
N GLY A 267 -27.04 2.11 25.89
CA GLY A 267 -27.19 3.35 26.65
C GLY A 267 -28.57 3.97 26.49
N ILE A 268 -29.09 4.01 25.26
CA ILE A 268 -30.44 4.50 24.95
C ILE A 268 -31.51 3.61 25.59
N LEU A 269 -31.42 2.29 25.41
CA LEU A 269 -32.42 1.33 25.90
C LEU A 269 -32.46 1.20 27.43
N PHE A 270 -31.31 1.31 28.10
CA PHE A 270 -31.22 1.31 29.56
C PHE A 270 -31.73 2.61 30.18
N HIS A 271 -31.82 3.71 29.41
CA HIS A 271 -32.39 4.95 29.92
C HIS A 271 -33.90 4.83 30.11
N SER A 272 -34.61 4.37 29.08
CA SER A 272 -36.05 4.12 29.16
C SER A 272 -36.51 3.18 28.05
N LEU A 273 -37.53 2.37 28.35
CA LEU A 273 -38.23 1.50 27.40
C LEU A 273 -39.64 2.00 27.09
N GLU A 274 -39.97 3.23 27.51
CA GLU A 274 -41.26 3.85 27.19
C GLU A 274 -41.44 4.03 25.68
N LYS A 275 -42.66 3.77 25.20
CA LYS A 275 -42.97 3.74 23.77
C LYS A 275 -42.66 5.07 23.08
N GLU A 276 -42.99 6.20 23.70
CA GLU A 276 -42.78 7.54 23.14
C GLU A 276 -41.28 7.87 23.02
N TYR A 277 -40.51 7.51 24.04
CA TYR A 277 -39.05 7.63 24.04
C TYR A 277 -38.40 6.76 22.96
N LEU A 278 -38.83 5.51 22.82
CA LEU A 278 -38.30 4.61 21.78
C LEU A 278 -38.62 5.09 20.36
N ILE A 279 -39.82 5.62 20.12
CA ILE A 279 -40.20 6.20 18.82
C ILE A 279 -39.29 7.38 18.51
N THR A 280 -39.11 8.28 19.48
CA THR A 280 -38.22 9.44 19.31
C THR A 280 -36.80 8.99 19.01
N ASN A 281 -36.28 7.98 19.70
CA ASN A 281 -34.92 7.47 19.51
C ASN A 281 -34.75 6.49 18.33
N THR A 282 -35.83 6.17 17.61
CA THR A 282 -35.81 5.17 16.53
C THR A 282 -34.76 5.46 15.44
N PRO A 283 -34.57 6.70 14.95
CA PRO A 283 -33.57 6.97 13.92
C PRO A 283 -32.13 6.64 14.37
N TRP A 284 -31.79 6.98 15.62
CA TRP A 284 -30.49 6.71 16.22
C TRP A 284 -30.25 5.22 16.47
N LEU A 285 -31.30 4.51 16.92
CA LEU A 285 -31.27 3.06 17.06
C LEU A 285 -31.11 2.36 15.71
N ILE A 286 -31.75 2.86 14.65
CA ILE A 286 -31.60 2.33 13.28
C ILE A 286 -30.19 2.56 12.76
N GLY A 287 -29.63 3.77 12.92
CA GLY A 287 -28.27 4.06 12.50
C GLY A 287 -27.25 3.14 13.20
N SER A 288 -27.42 2.97 14.52
CA SER A 288 -26.56 2.09 15.32
C SER A 288 -26.70 0.62 14.94
N LEU A 289 -27.93 0.09 14.92
CA LEU A 289 -28.21 -1.30 14.59
C LEU A 289 -27.83 -1.64 13.14
N GLY A 290 -28.10 -0.75 12.19
CA GLY A 290 -27.73 -0.95 10.79
C GLY A 290 -26.22 -1.02 10.62
N THR A 291 -25.46 -0.15 11.29
CA THR A 291 -23.98 -0.21 11.29
C THR A 291 -23.48 -1.52 11.90
N MET A 292 -24.12 -2.02 12.97
CA MET A 292 -23.80 -3.33 13.54
C MET A 292 -24.06 -4.48 12.56
N VAL A 293 -25.14 -4.42 11.78
CA VAL A 293 -25.45 -5.40 10.73
C VAL A 293 -24.40 -5.35 9.63
N GLU A 294 -24.00 -4.16 9.19
CA GLU A 294 -22.94 -3.96 8.20
C GLU A 294 -21.59 -4.49 8.68
N ASP A 295 -21.21 -4.21 9.93
CA ASP A 295 -20.00 -4.76 10.56
C ASP A 295 -20.09 -6.29 10.69
N ALA A 296 -21.27 -6.85 11.00
CA ALA A 296 -21.50 -8.29 11.01
C ALA A 296 -21.32 -8.93 9.63
N ILE A 297 -21.80 -8.27 8.56
CA ILE A 297 -21.56 -8.71 7.19
C ILE A 297 -20.05 -8.73 6.90
N ILE A 298 -19.31 -7.71 7.35
CA ILE A 298 -17.86 -7.65 7.18
C ILE A 298 -17.18 -8.77 7.98
N PHE A 299 -17.60 -9.10 9.20
CA PHE A 299 -17.07 -10.27 9.92
C PHE A 299 -17.35 -11.59 9.20
N VAL A 300 -18.52 -11.72 8.59
CA VAL A 300 -18.84 -12.86 7.72
C VAL A 300 -17.90 -12.89 6.52
N GLN A 301 -17.62 -11.75 5.89
CA GLN A 301 -16.64 -11.65 4.80
C GLN A 301 -15.23 -12.03 5.27
N PHE A 302 -14.77 -11.54 6.42
CA PHE A 302 -13.49 -11.94 7.03
C PHE A 302 -13.42 -13.46 7.22
N ARG A 303 -14.51 -14.11 7.63
CA ARG A 303 -14.53 -15.57 7.82
C ARG A 303 -14.68 -16.35 6.51
N MET A 304 -15.44 -15.82 5.56
CA MET A 304 -15.65 -16.45 4.25
C MET A 304 -14.40 -16.38 3.38
N TYR A 305 -13.68 -15.26 3.46
CA TYR A 305 -12.45 -14.99 2.74
C TYR A 305 -11.20 -15.28 3.60
N ALA A 306 -11.37 -15.75 4.85
CA ALA A 306 -10.28 -16.26 5.65
C ALA A 306 -9.69 -17.53 4.99
N PRO A 307 -8.36 -17.67 4.95
CA PRO A 307 -7.71 -18.91 4.55
C PRO A 307 -8.23 -20.05 5.43
N LYS A 308 -8.75 -21.12 4.82
CA LYS A 308 -9.26 -22.27 5.59
C LYS A 308 -8.07 -22.99 6.26
N PRO A 309 -8.10 -23.24 7.58
CA PRO A 309 -7.06 -24.02 8.23
C PRO A 309 -7.11 -25.46 7.72
N ALA A 310 -5.98 -25.94 7.20
CA ALA A 310 -5.83 -27.33 6.80
C ALA A 310 -6.02 -28.23 8.05
N SER A 311 -6.99 -29.14 7.97
CA SER A 311 -7.31 -30.08 9.05
C SER A 311 -6.12 -30.98 9.38
N THR A 312 -5.75 -30.96 10.66
CA THR A 312 -4.65 -31.67 11.31
C THR A 312 -4.74 -33.19 11.09
N LEU A 313 -3.91 -33.73 10.21
CA LEU A 313 -3.47 -35.12 10.29
C LEU A 313 -2.09 -35.11 10.96
N ALA A 314 -1.99 -35.79 12.09
CA ALA A 314 -0.73 -36.00 12.80
C ALA A 314 0.24 -36.78 11.90
N ILE A 315 1.39 -36.18 11.57
CA ILE A 315 2.59 -36.87 11.12
C ILE A 315 3.79 -36.16 11.74
N ASP A 316 4.67 -37.00 12.27
CA ASP A 316 5.91 -36.76 12.98
C ASP A 316 6.95 -35.91 12.21
N ASP A 317 7.96 -35.45 12.94
CA ASP A 317 9.15 -34.74 12.47
C ASP A 317 9.77 -35.35 11.20
N GLU A 318 9.37 -34.87 10.01
CA GLU A 318 10.14 -34.93 8.75
C GLU A 318 9.47 -34.07 7.64
N CYS A 319 10.19 -33.04 7.16
CA CYS A 319 10.02 -32.31 5.89
C CYS A 319 8.69 -31.55 5.56
N LEU A 320 8.81 -30.25 5.23
CA LEU A 320 7.95 -29.52 4.28
C LEU A 320 7.91 -30.27 2.92
N PRO A 321 6.85 -30.19 2.05
CA PRO A 321 5.98 -29.03 1.77
C PRO A 321 4.46 -29.32 1.55
N PHE A 322 3.66 -28.26 1.40
CA PHE A 322 2.23 -28.30 0.99
C PHE A 322 2.05 -28.86 -0.45
N PRO A 323 0.93 -29.54 -0.77
CA PRO A 323 0.59 -29.93 -2.14
C PRO A 323 -0.06 -28.79 -2.94
N PRO A 324 0.06 -28.81 -4.28
CA PRO A 324 -0.21 -27.67 -5.16
C PRO A 324 -1.69 -27.51 -5.57
N PRO A 325 -2.14 -26.31 -5.97
CA PRO A 325 -3.19 -26.20 -6.98
C PRO A 325 -2.65 -26.87 -8.26
N GLN A 326 -3.41 -27.80 -8.81
CA GLN A 326 -2.99 -28.56 -10.00
C GLN A 326 -2.80 -27.63 -11.20
N LEU A 327 -1.57 -27.21 -11.49
CA LEU A 327 -1.16 -26.94 -12.86
C LEU A 327 -1.20 -28.26 -13.63
N PRO A 328 -1.78 -28.33 -14.84
CA PRO A 328 -1.69 -29.52 -15.66
C PRO A 328 -0.22 -29.81 -15.96
N CYS A 329 0.28 -30.94 -15.45
CA CYS A 329 1.58 -31.51 -15.75
C CYS A 329 1.78 -31.61 -17.27
N SER A 330 2.46 -30.63 -17.85
CA SER A 330 3.20 -30.76 -19.11
C SER A 330 4.00 -29.49 -19.39
N LEU A 331 4.78 -29.01 -18.40
CA LEU A 331 6.00 -28.28 -18.76
C LEU A 331 6.92 -29.30 -19.44
N SER A 332 7.13 -29.08 -20.73
CA SER A 332 7.97 -29.84 -21.64
C SER A 332 9.21 -30.42 -20.94
N SER A 333 9.42 -31.72 -21.15
CA SER A 333 10.50 -32.55 -20.61
C SER A 333 11.89 -32.22 -21.18
N SER A 334 12.27 -30.94 -21.24
CA SER A 334 13.59 -30.53 -21.77
C SER A 334 14.21 -29.28 -21.14
N GLN A 335 13.93 -28.94 -19.88
CA GLN A 335 14.76 -27.94 -19.18
C GLN A 335 15.25 -28.42 -17.82
N PRO A 336 16.57 -28.62 -17.66
CA PRO A 336 17.24 -28.54 -16.38
C PRO A 336 18.13 -27.28 -16.39
N SER A 337 17.64 -26.17 -15.85
CA SER A 337 18.43 -25.18 -15.12
C SER A 337 17.50 -24.10 -14.60
N GLN A 338 17.35 -24.02 -13.27
CA GLN A 338 16.85 -22.82 -12.62
C GLN A 338 17.85 -21.70 -12.95
N GLN A 339 17.44 -20.72 -13.75
CA GLN A 339 18.33 -19.66 -14.21
C GLN A 339 17.97 -18.35 -13.51
N LEU A 340 18.80 -18.00 -12.53
CA LEU A 340 18.92 -16.61 -12.11
C LEU A 340 19.60 -15.84 -13.23
N ALA A 341 18.97 -14.77 -13.67
CA ALA A 341 19.53 -13.84 -14.63
C ALA A 341 19.43 -12.41 -14.11
N LEU A 342 20.25 -11.52 -14.63
CA LEU A 342 20.31 -10.13 -14.17
C LEU A 342 20.20 -9.17 -15.35
N SER A 343 19.40 -8.13 -15.18
CA SER A 343 19.36 -7.03 -16.14
C SER A 343 20.61 -6.18 -16.00
N VAL A 344 21.24 -5.85 -17.13
CA VAL A 344 22.41 -4.99 -17.19
C VAL A 344 22.08 -3.78 -18.05
N SER A 345 22.32 -2.62 -17.50
CA SER A 345 22.28 -1.35 -18.19
C SER A 345 23.45 -0.48 -17.69
N HIS A 346 23.73 0.60 -18.42
CA HIS A 346 24.92 1.43 -18.42
C HIS A 346 25.70 1.61 -17.08
N SER A 347 27.03 1.65 -17.20
CA SER A 347 27.97 2.02 -16.13
C SER A 347 27.77 3.45 -15.61
N ALA A 348 27.85 3.64 -14.30
CA ALA A 348 27.78 4.95 -13.61
C ALA A 348 28.84 5.99 -14.00
N THR A 349 29.87 5.62 -14.79
CA THR A 349 31.04 6.47 -15.03
C THR A 349 31.31 6.78 -16.51
N LYS A 350 30.59 6.12 -17.44
CA LYS A 350 30.77 6.31 -18.88
C LYS A 350 29.43 6.34 -19.59
N SER A 351 29.30 7.21 -20.57
CA SER A 351 28.10 7.30 -21.42
C SER A 351 27.88 6.07 -22.30
N GLN A 352 28.89 5.22 -22.49
CA GLN A 352 28.83 4.02 -23.33
C GLN A 352 29.73 2.93 -22.73
N MET A 353 29.23 1.70 -22.68
CA MET A 353 29.99 0.54 -22.22
C MET A 353 30.80 -0.08 -23.36
N GLU A 354 32.05 -0.43 -23.07
CA GLU A 354 32.92 -1.15 -24.00
C GLU A 354 32.96 -2.65 -23.65
N LEU A 355 33.48 -3.47 -24.56
CA LEU A 355 33.67 -4.91 -24.37
C LEU A 355 34.30 -5.25 -22.99
N ALA A 356 35.36 -4.54 -22.59
CA ALA A 356 36.05 -4.79 -21.33
C ALA A 356 35.19 -4.45 -20.09
N ASP A 357 34.29 -3.47 -20.20
CA ASP A 357 33.37 -3.14 -19.12
C ASP A 357 32.34 -4.27 -18.93
N TYR A 358 31.78 -4.83 -20.02
CA TYR A 358 30.91 -6.00 -19.96
C TYR A 358 31.61 -7.25 -19.42
N GLU A 359 32.87 -7.49 -19.78
CA GLU A 359 33.64 -8.62 -19.23
C GLU A 359 33.85 -8.47 -17.71
N ALA A 360 34.09 -7.25 -17.22
CA ALA A 360 34.20 -6.97 -15.78
C ALA A 360 32.86 -7.19 -15.05
N ASP A 361 31.76 -6.81 -15.68
CA ASP A 361 30.41 -7.01 -15.17
C ASP A 361 30.06 -8.50 -15.11
N PHE A 362 30.31 -9.26 -16.18
CA PHE A 362 30.11 -10.71 -16.21
C PHE A 362 30.94 -11.46 -15.18
N LYS A 363 32.17 -11.01 -14.92
CA LYS A 363 32.98 -11.56 -13.84
C LYS A 363 32.29 -11.39 -12.49
N THR A 364 31.72 -10.21 -12.23
CA THR A 364 31.00 -9.92 -10.98
C THR A 364 29.71 -10.73 -10.89
N ILE A 365 28.88 -10.69 -11.95
CA ILE A 365 27.60 -11.41 -12.03
C ILE A 365 27.79 -12.92 -11.85
N SER A 366 28.89 -13.49 -12.37
CA SER A 366 29.17 -14.92 -12.22
C SER A 366 29.31 -15.40 -10.78
N SER A 367 29.57 -14.48 -9.82
CA SER A 367 29.59 -14.81 -8.39
C SER A 367 28.22 -15.18 -7.82
N SER A 368 27.12 -14.80 -8.49
CA SER A 368 25.75 -15.25 -8.16
C SER A 368 25.40 -16.64 -8.71
N GLY A 369 26.28 -17.24 -9.52
CA GLY A 369 25.96 -18.44 -10.29
C GLY A 369 25.25 -18.17 -11.62
N SER A 370 24.79 -16.93 -11.86
CA SER A 370 24.16 -16.55 -13.12
C SER A 370 25.12 -16.60 -14.31
N LYS A 371 24.59 -17.06 -15.47
CA LYS A 371 25.26 -17.10 -16.78
C LYS A 371 24.40 -16.51 -17.90
N LEU A 372 23.36 -15.77 -17.54
CA LEU A 372 22.44 -15.14 -18.48
C LEU A 372 22.14 -13.71 -18.03
N VAL A 373 22.17 -12.79 -18.97
CA VAL A 373 21.81 -11.38 -18.72
C VAL A 373 20.76 -10.89 -19.71
N ARG A 374 20.08 -9.80 -19.36
CA ARG A 374 19.14 -9.11 -20.24
C ARG A 374 19.57 -7.68 -20.48
N VAL A 375 19.39 -7.20 -21.71
CA VAL A 375 19.56 -5.80 -22.12
C VAL A 375 18.29 -5.29 -22.81
N TYR A 376 18.06 -3.98 -22.78
CA TYR A 376 16.77 -3.38 -23.19
C TYR A 376 16.74 -2.85 -24.63
N ALA A 377 17.88 -2.39 -25.16
CA ALA A 377 18.03 -1.91 -26.52
C ALA A 377 19.33 -2.44 -27.13
N ALA A 378 19.25 -3.02 -28.32
CA ALA A 378 20.38 -3.68 -28.97
C ALA A 378 21.34 -2.69 -29.65
N SER A 379 20.83 -1.57 -30.16
CA SER A 379 21.60 -0.57 -30.90
C SER A 379 22.08 0.58 -30.04
N ASP A 380 21.37 0.89 -28.95
CA ASP A 380 21.74 1.99 -28.07
C ASP A 380 23.14 1.76 -27.50
N CYS A 381 23.98 2.78 -27.60
CA CYS A 381 25.38 2.72 -27.21
C CYS A 381 26.17 1.50 -27.76
N ASP A 382 25.86 1.02 -28.97
CA ASP A 382 26.47 -0.17 -29.58
C ASP A 382 26.34 -1.45 -28.71
N THR A 383 25.31 -1.55 -27.87
CA THR A 383 25.18 -2.62 -26.86
C THR A 383 25.38 -4.02 -27.44
N ALA A 384 24.65 -4.43 -28.48
CA ALA A 384 24.77 -5.77 -29.08
C ALA A 384 26.17 -6.05 -29.64
N LYS A 385 26.81 -5.03 -30.22
CA LYS A 385 28.16 -5.12 -30.79
C LYS A 385 29.22 -5.36 -29.72
N GLN A 386 29.03 -4.82 -28.51
CA GLN A 386 30.00 -4.92 -27.42
C GLN A 386 29.73 -6.12 -26.49
N ILE A 387 28.45 -6.36 -26.14
CA ILE A 387 28.07 -7.36 -25.14
C ILE A 387 28.18 -8.80 -25.66
N LEU A 388 27.86 -9.07 -26.93
CA LEU A 388 27.86 -10.44 -27.46
C LEU A 388 29.28 -11.05 -27.56
N PRO A 389 30.32 -10.31 -28.01
CA PRO A 389 31.70 -10.78 -27.88
C PRO A 389 32.13 -11.04 -26.43
N ALA A 390 31.76 -10.15 -25.50
CA ALA A 390 32.06 -10.31 -24.07
C ALA A 390 31.34 -11.53 -23.48
N ALA A 391 30.10 -11.81 -23.92
CA ALA A 391 29.33 -12.96 -23.48
C ALA A 391 30.00 -14.25 -23.97
N LYS A 392 30.49 -14.25 -25.20
CA LYS A 392 31.26 -15.37 -25.76
C LYS A 392 32.55 -15.63 -25.00
N SER A 393 33.31 -14.59 -24.64
CA SER A 393 34.57 -14.75 -23.88
C SER A 393 34.32 -15.19 -22.43
N SER A 394 33.19 -14.80 -21.84
CA SER A 394 32.86 -15.06 -20.43
C SER A 394 31.96 -16.29 -20.20
N GLY A 395 31.50 -16.94 -21.28
CA GLY A 395 30.58 -18.09 -21.23
C GLY A 395 29.18 -17.73 -20.77
N PHE A 396 28.69 -16.54 -21.16
CA PHE A 396 27.34 -16.05 -20.89
C PHE A 396 26.44 -16.15 -22.12
N GLN A 397 25.14 -16.14 -21.87
CA GLN A 397 24.13 -15.86 -22.87
C GLN A 397 23.45 -14.50 -22.56
N VAL A 398 22.76 -13.95 -23.56
CA VAL A 398 22.13 -12.63 -23.52
C VAL A 398 20.71 -12.71 -24.10
N VAL A 399 19.75 -12.10 -23.41
CA VAL A 399 18.46 -11.71 -23.99
C VAL A 399 18.59 -10.29 -24.54
N LEU A 400 18.46 -10.15 -25.86
CA LEU A 400 18.57 -8.86 -26.54
C LEU A 400 17.20 -8.17 -26.59
N GLY A 401 17.17 -6.88 -26.24
CA GLY A 401 15.97 -6.05 -26.35
C GLY A 401 15.92 -5.24 -27.65
N ILE A 402 14.71 -5.07 -28.17
CA ILE A 402 14.37 -4.11 -29.23
C ILE A 402 13.37 -3.13 -28.62
N TRP A 403 13.69 -1.84 -28.60
CA TRP A 403 12.84 -0.77 -28.08
C TRP A 403 11.98 -0.18 -29.21
N PRO A 404 10.67 -0.48 -29.27
CA PRO A 404 9.87 -0.25 -30.47
C PRO A 404 9.12 1.10 -30.47
N ASP A 405 9.27 1.92 -29.42
CA ASP A 405 8.44 3.11 -29.17
C ASP A 405 8.42 4.14 -30.31
N THR A 406 9.49 4.20 -31.12
CA THR A 406 9.53 4.97 -32.36
C THR A 406 10.01 4.11 -33.51
N GLU A 407 9.58 4.44 -34.74
CA GLU A 407 10.02 3.71 -35.94
C GLU A 407 11.55 3.77 -36.14
N ASP A 408 12.20 4.88 -35.75
CA ASP A 408 13.66 5.01 -35.82
C ASP A 408 14.36 4.09 -34.80
N SER A 409 13.89 4.08 -33.55
CA SER A 409 14.40 3.19 -32.49
C SER A 409 14.22 1.72 -32.88
N TYR A 410 13.01 1.36 -33.33
CA TYR A 410 12.69 0.02 -33.80
C TYR A 410 13.60 -0.42 -34.95
N ALA A 411 13.77 0.44 -35.98
CA ALA A 411 14.61 0.13 -37.13
C ALA A 411 16.08 -0.05 -36.76
N LYS A 412 16.62 0.80 -35.88
CA LYS A 412 18.01 0.71 -35.41
C LYS A 412 18.27 -0.56 -34.60
N ASP A 413 17.41 -0.85 -33.63
CA ASP A 413 17.56 -2.05 -32.80
C ASP A 413 17.37 -3.32 -33.62
N LYS A 414 16.35 -3.36 -34.50
CA LYS A 414 16.16 -4.49 -35.42
C LYS A 414 17.37 -4.69 -36.33
N ALA A 415 17.95 -3.61 -36.86
CA ALA A 415 19.15 -3.71 -37.69
C ALA A 415 20.35 -4.26 -36.91
N ALA A 416 20.57 -3.80 -35.67
CA ALA A 416 21.63 -4.32 -34.81
C ALA A 416 21.42 -5.81 -34.48
N VAL A 417 20.20 -6.22 -34.15
CA VAL A 417 19.87 -7.63 -33.90
C VAL A 417 20.13 -8.49 -35.14
N LEU A 418 19.66 -8.06 -36.32
CA LEU A 418 19.89 -8.78 -37.59
C LEU A 418 21.37 -8.86 -37.96
N GLU A 419 22.16 -7.86 -37.59
CA GLU A 419 23.60 -7.85 -37.85
C GLU A 419 24.38 -8.80 -36.91
N TYR A 420 24.10 -8.75 -35.60
CA TYR A 420 24.96 -9.38 -34.61
C TYR A 420 24.43 -10.72 -34.09
N ALA A 421 23.12 -10.93 -33.95
CA ALA A 421 22.59 -12.17 -33.39
C ALA A 421 23.01 -13.42 -34.19
N PRO A 422 23.00 -13.43 -35.54
CA PRO A 422 23.48 -14.57 -36.31
C PRO A 422 24.98 -14.87 -36.16
N LYS A 423 25.81 -13.87 -35.81
CA LYS A 423 27.26 -14.03 -35.60
C LYS A 423 27.57 -14.68 -34.25
N TYR A 424 26.65 -14.61 -33.31
CA TYR A 424 26.78 -15.05 -31.93
C TYR A 424 25.58 -15.90 -31.49
N SER A 425 25.11 -16.81 -32.37
CA SER A 425 23.88 -17.59 -32.16
C SER A 425 23.85 -18.32 -30.82
N ASP A 426 24.97 -18.88 -30.39
CA ASP A 426 25.08 -19.63 -29.13
C ASP A 426 24.98 -18.73 -27.89
N GLN A 427 25.28 -17.43 -28.04
CA GLN A 427 25.22 -16.44 -26.97
C GLN A 427 23.87 -15.72 -26.92
N VAL A 428 23.04 -15.78 -27.95
CA VAL A 428 21.70 -15.16 -27.93
C VAL A 428 20.70 -16.20 -27.41
N TYR A 429 20.19 -15.98 -26.21
CA TYR A 429 19.17 -16.85 -25.61
C TYR A 429 17.79 -16.60 -26.24
N ALA A 430 17.40 -15.32 -26.29
CA ALA A 430 16.14 -14.86 -26.85
C ALA A 430 16.24 -13.38 -27.26
N ILE A 431 15.22 -12.91 -27.97
CA ILE A 431 15.05 -11.51 -28.36
C ILE A 431 13.67 -11.03 -27.92
N THR A 432 13.62 -9.94 -27.16
CA THR A 432 12.35 -9.31 -26.74
C THR A 432 12.08 -8.04 -27.52
N VAL A 433 10.90 -7.95 -28.12
CA VAL A 433 10.39 -6.74 -28.79
C VAL A 433 9.46 -6.01 -27.83
N GLY A 434 9.88 -4.86 -27.33
CA GLY A 434 9.17 -4.14 -26.28
C GLY A 434 9.55 -4.57 -24.86
N SER A 435 9.42 -3.61 -23.95
CA SER A 435 9.48 -3.79 -22.51
C SER A 435 8.44 -2.87 -21.90
N GLU A 436 7.39 -3.40 -21.29
CA GLU A 436 6.25 -2.64 -20.75
C GLU A 436 5.55 -1.75 -21.79
N SER A 437 5.56 -2.19 -23.05
CA SER A 437 5.01 -1.46 -24.18
C SER A 437 3.47 -1.41 -24.14
N LEU A 438 2.82 -2.49 -23.68
CA LEU A 438 1.38 -2.53 -23.43
C LEU A 438 1.02 -1.74 -22.18
N TYR A 439 1.80 -1.88 -21.10
CA TYR A 439 1.57 -1.13 -19.86
C TYR A 439 1.63 0.40 -20.07
N ARG A 440 2.59 0.89 -20.86
CA ARG A 440 2.67 2.30 -21.24
C ARG A 440 1.57 2.76 -22.21
N GLY A 441 0.82 1.83 -22.81
CA GLY A 441 -0.20 2.13 -23.81
C GLY A 441 0.37 2.56 -25.16
N ASN A 442 1.64 2.24 -25.44
CA ASN A 442 2.30 2.61 -26.70
C ASN A 442 1.79 1.78 -27.88
N PHE A 443 1.35 0.54 -27.61
CA PHE A 443 0.84 -0.39 -28.60
C PHE A 443 -0.35 -1.18 -28.04
N THR A 444 -1.28 -1.53 -28.92
CA THR A 444 -2.24 -2.61 -28.66
C THR A 444 -1.54 -3.97 -28.75
N GLY A 445 -2.14 -5.02 -28.15
CA GLY A 445 -1.61 -6.38 -28.25
C GLY A 445 -1.43 -6.85 -29.70
N SER A 446 -2.30 -6.43 -30.62
CA SER A 446 -2.19 -6.80 -32.05
C SER A 446 -1.02 -6.10 -32.73
N GLU A 447 -0.84 -4.80 -32.52
CA GLU A 447 0.26 -4.03 -33.11
C GLU A 447 1.63 -4.53 -32.61
N LEU A 448 1.75 -4.85 -31.32
CA LEU A 448 2.98 -5.41 -30.79
C LEU A 448 3.23 -6.84 -31.31
N SER A 449 2.17 -7.65 -31.45
CA SER A 449 2.25 -8.98 -32.08
C SER A 449 2.77 -8.90 -33.52
N GLU A 450 2.31 -7.93 -34.31
CA GLU A 450 2.82 -7.71 -35.68
C GLU A 450 4.32 -7.40 -35.70
N LYS A 451 4.81 -6.55 -34.79
CA LYS A 451 6.25 -6.25 -34.68
C LYS A 451 7.07 -7.49 -34.25
N ILE A 452 6.55 -8.29 -33.32
CA ILE A 452 7.18 -9.57 -32.93
C ILE A 452 7.30 -10.51 -34.13
N GLN A 453 6.23 -10.65 -34.92
CA GLN A 453 6.23 -11.50 -36.12
C GLN A 453 7.19 -10.98 -37.20
N ASP A 454 7.27 -9.67 -37.38
CA ASP A 454 8.20 -9.03 -38.29
C ASP A 454 9.67 -9.34 -37.93
N VAL A 455 10.04 -9.23 -36.65
CA VAL A 455 11.39 -9.60 -36.17
C VAL A 455 11.65 -11.09 -36.34
N LYS A 456 10.70 -11.95 -35.95
CA LYS A 456 10.80 -13.41 -36.07
C LYS A 456 11.00 -13.85 -37.52
N LYS A 457 10.25 -13.26 -38.45
CA LYS A 457 10.38 -13.50 -39.89
C LYS A 457 11.72 -13.02 -40.44
N ALA A 458 12.18 -11.83 -40.03
CA ALA A 458 13.46 -11.28 -40.48
C ALA A 458 14.67 -12.13 -40.03
N LEU A 459 14.55 -12.82 -38.90
CA LEU A 459 15.56 -13.73 -38.36
C LEU A 459 15.44 -15.18 -38.85
N GLY A 460 14.49 -15.47 -39.76
CA GLY A 460 14.29 -16.81 -40.32
C GLY A 460 13.73 -17.84 -39.33
N GLY A 461 13.18 -17.42 -38.19
CA GLY A 461 12.61 -18.31 -37.17
C GLY A 461 13.64 -19.14 -36.38
N HIS A 462 14.93 -18.80 -36.45
CA HIS A 462 15.99 -19.52 -35.74
C HIS A 462 16.15 -19.13 -34.27
N PHE A 463 15.64 -17.96 -33.89
CA PHE A 463 15.75 -17.40 -32.54
C PHE A 463 14.39 -17.36 -31.87
N LYS A 464 14.36 -17.52 -30.54
CA LYS A 464 13.16 -17.27 -29.74
C LYS A 464 12.88 -15.77 -29.75
N VAL A 465 11.69 -15.38 -30.21
CA VAL A 465 11.28 -13.97 -30.23
C VAL A 465 10.01 -13.80 -29.40
N GLY A 466 10.01 -12.79 -28.53
CA GLY A 466 8.98 -12.57 -27.55
C GLY A 466 8.84 -11.11 -27.15
N THR A 467 8.29 -10.88 -25.96
CA THR A 467 8.20 -9.55 -25.36
C THR A 467 8.34 -9.62 -23.85
N ALA A 468 8.55 -8.46 -23.22
CA ALA A 468 8.47 -8.27 -21.78
C ALA A 468 7.39 -7.24 -21.46
N ASP A 469 6.51 -7.54 -20.51
CA ASP A 469 5.47 -6.59 -20.11
C ASP A 469 5.03 -6.82 -18.67
N SER A 470 4.24 -5.90 -18.13
CA SER A 470 3.75 -6.00 -16.76
C SER A 470 2.77 -7.17 -16.61
N TRP A 471 2.86 -7.91 -15.49
CA TRP A 471 2.04 -9.09 -15.21
C TRP A 471 0.54 -8.84 -15.42
N ASN A 472 0.06 -7.64 -15.08
CA ASN A 472 -1.34 -7.27 -15.19
C ASN A 472 -1.82 -7.18 -16.64
N LYS A 473 -0.95 -6.86 -17.61
CA LYS A 473 -1.28 -6.84 -19.05
C LYS A 473 -1.42 -8.23 -19.64
N TYR A 474 -0.75 -9.21 -19.04
CA TYR A 474 -0.98 -10.61 -19.37
C TYR A 474 -2.28 -11.08 -18.73
N MET A 475 -2.51 -10.80 -17.44
CA MET A 475 -3.72 -11.25 -16.72
C MET A 475 -5.02 -10.64 -17.25
N ASP A 476 -5.02 -9.34 -17.62
CA ASP A 476 -6.24 -8.65 -18.06
C ASP A 476 -6.63 -8.93 -19.53
N GLY A 477 -5.86 -9.76 -20.23
CA GLY A 477 -6.08 -10.14 -21.63
C GLY A 477 -5.55 -9.16 -22.67
N THR A 478 -4.91 -8.06 -22.27
CA THR A 478 -4.33 -7.08 -23.21
C THR A 478 -3.29 -7.73 -24.13
N ALA A 479 -2.52 -8.70 -23.61
CA ALA A 479 -1.47 -9.41 -24.34
C ALA A 479 -1.95 -10.63 -25.14
N ASP A 480 -3.26 -10.96 -25.17
CA ASP A 480 -3.78 -12.20 -25.77
C ASP A 480 -3.39 -12.37 -27.24
N ALA A 481 -3.40 -11.29 -28.02
CA ALA A 481 -3.02 -11.30 -29.43
C ALA A 481 -1.52 -11.64 -29.65
N ILE A 482 -0.66 -11.42 -28.65
CA ILE A 482 0.76 -11.79 -28.69
C ILE A 482 0.90 -13.29 -28.42
N ILE A 483 0.16 -13.81 -27.44
CA ILE A 483 0.13 -15.23 -27.08
C ILE A 483 -0.38 -16.05 -28.28
N GLN A 484 -1.53 -15.67 -28.83
CA GLN A 484 -2.13 -16.31 -30.00
C GLN A 484 -1.31 -16.10 -31.28
N GLY A 485 -0.56 -15.01 -31.36
CA GLY A 485 0.34 -14.69 -32.46
C GLY A 485 1.57 -15.61 -32.53
N GLY A 486 1.82 -16.44 -31.51
CA GLY A 486 2.93 -17.39 -31.51
C GLY A 486 4.28 -16.76 -31.14
N ALA A 487 4.29 -15.89 -30.13
CA ALA A 487 5.53 -15.53 -29.42
C ALA A 487 6.19 -16.79 -28.83
N ASP A 488 7.52 -16.85 -28.84
CA ASP A 488 8.26 -18.03 -28.33
C ASP A 488 8.56 -17.95 -26.84
N ILE A 489 8.64 -16.73 -26.30
CA ILE A 489 8.95 -16.45 -24.89
C ILE A 489 8.18 -15.21 -24.42
N LEU A 490 7.70 -15.23 -23.19
CA LEU A 490 7.05 -14.08 -22.55
C LEU A 490 7.69 -13.84 -21.19
N LEU A 491 8.14 -12.60 -21.00
CA LEU A 491 8.75 -12.13 -19.77
C LEU A 491 7.70 -11.31 -19.00
N CYS A 492 7.35 -11.76 -17.79
CA CYS A 492 6.36 -11.09 -16.94
C CYS A 492 7.06 -10.25 -15.87
N ASN A 493 6.94 -8.93 -15.96
CA ASN A 493 7.49 -8.00 -14.98
C ASN A 493 6.52 -7.85 -13.80
N ALA A 494 7.00 -8.05 -12.58
CA ALA A 494 6.21 -7.91 -11.37
C ALA A 494 7.03 -7.29 -10.23
N PHE A 495 6.58 -6.13 -9.77
CA PHE A 495 7.23 -5.38 -8.71
C PHE A 495 6.25 -5.12 -7.57
N SER A 496 6.36 -5.89 -6.48
CA SER A 496 5.54 -5.66 -5.29
C SER A 496 5.84 -4.30 -4.63
N TYR A 497 7.05 -3.77 -4.84
CA TYR A 497 7.42 -2.42 -4.39
C TYR A 497 6.50 -1.35 -4.97
N TRP A 498 6.27 -1.36 -6.29
CA TRP A 498 5.39 -0.41 -6.98
C TRP A 498 3.90 -0.65 -6.75
N GLN A 499 3.55 -1.74 -6.06
CA GLN A 499 2.21 -2.02 -5.59
C GLN A 499 2.01 -1.59 -4.12
N GLY A 500 2.99 -0.91 -3.54
CA GLY A 500 2.92 -0.39 -2.18
C GLY A 500 2.98 -1.47 -1.10
N GLN A 501 3.40 -2.69 -1.45
CA GLN A 501 3.44 -3.81 -0.51
C GLN A 501 4.52 -3.62 0.54
N GLU A 502 4.24 -3.98 1.79
CA GLU A 502 5.28 -4.12 2.80
C GLU A 502 6.19 -5.31 2.47
N ILE A 503 7.45 -5.26 2.90
CA ILE A 503 8.42 -6.35 2.62
C ILE A 503 7.93 -7.72 3.09
N LYS A 504 7.15 -7.78 4.18
CA LYS A 504 6.56 -9.01 4.71
C LYS A 504 5.53 -9.66 3.77
N ASN A 505 4.81 -8.85 2.97
CA ASN A 505 3.80 -9.32 2.02
C ASN A 505 4.33 -9.37 0.58
N ALA A 506 5.48 -8.77 0.32
CA ALA A 506 6.04 -8.62 -1.01
C ALA A 506 6.23 -9.96 -1.74
N THR A 507 6.73 -11.00 -1.06
CA THR A 507 6.85 -12.33 -1.67
C THR A 507 5.50 -12.92 -2.06
N HIS A 508 4.48 -12.78 -1.21
CA HIS A 508 3.16 -13.31 -1.49
C HIS A 508 2.53 -12.62 -2.70
N SER A 509 2.50 -11.29 -2.71
CA SER A 509 2.01 -10.49 -3.85
C SER A 509 2.77 -10.84 -5.13
N PHE A 510 4.10 -10.89 -5.09
CA PHE A 510 4.90 -11.24 -6.27
C PHE A 510 4.54 -12.62 -6.84
N PHE A 511 4.38 -13.64 -6.00
CA PHE A 511 3.99 -14.97 -6.45
C PHE A 511 2.58 -14.98 -7.02
N ASP A 512 1.63 -14.32 -6.35
CA ASP A 512 0.25 -14.24 -6.81
C ASP A 512 0.16 -13.56 -8.19
N ASP A 513 0.87 -12.45 -8.40
CA ASP A 513 0.93 -11.72 -9.67
C ASP A 513 1.46 -12.60 -10.81
N ILE A 514 2.58 -13.28 -10.58
CA ILE A 514 3.21 -14.14 -11.58
C ILE A 514 2.35 -15.37 -11.88
N MET A 515 1.77 -16.00 -10.86
CA MET A 515 0.91 -17.17 -11.06
C MET A 515 -0.39 -16.79 -11.79
N GLN A 516 -0.98 -15.63 -11.52
CA GLN A 516 -2.14 -15.13 -12.26
C GLN A 516 -1.80 -14.88 -13.74
N ALA A 517 -0.69 -14.19 -14.01
CA ALA A 517 -0.24 -13.95 -15.38
C ALA A 517 0.04 -15.26 -16.12
N PHE A 518 0.78 -16.19 -15.51
CA PHE A 518 1.13 -17.47 -16.12
C PHE A 518 -0.12 -18.34 -16.35
N GLY A 519 -1.04 -18.36 -15.40
CA GLY A 519 -2.32 -19.09 -15.53
C GLY A 519 -3.12 -18.60 -16.73
N HIS A 520 -3.33 -17.29 -16.84
CA HIS A 520 -4.05 -16.72 -17.99
C HIS A 520 -3.33 -16.98 -19.32
N ILE A 521 -2.00 -16.84 -19.36
CA ILE A 521 -1.23 -17.14 -20.58
C ILE A 521 -1.42 -18.60 -21.01
N GLN A 522 -1.38 -19.54 -20.06
CA GLN A 522 -1.58 -20.96 -20.34
C GLN A 522 -3.00 -21.25 -20.83
N ASP A 523 -4.01 -20.60 -20.25
CA ASP A 523 -5.41 -20.73 -20.67
C ASP A 523 -5.61 -20.25 -22.11
N VAL A 524 -5.03 -19.11 -22.48
CA VAL A 524 -5.10 -18.56 -23.84
C VAL A 524 -4.30 -19.40 -24.83
N ALA A 525 -3.13 -19.91 -24.43
CA ALA A 525 -2.30 -20.77 -25.27
C ALA A 525 -2.92 -22.16 -25.50
N GLY A 526 -3.86 -22.60 -24.66
CA GLY A 526 -4.61 -23.84 -24.78
C GLY A 526 -3.82 -25.13 -24.47
N SER A 527 -2.51 -25.04 -24.22
CA SER A 527 -1.71 -26.13 -23.62
C SER A 527 -0.40 -25.62 -23.02
N ALA A 528 0.02 -26.22 -21.89
CA ALA A 528 1.30 -25.94 -21.25
C ALA A 528 2.52 -26.39 -22.09
N SER A 529 2.31 -27.31 -23.05
CA SER A 529 3.39 -27.91 -23.86
C SER A 529 3.63 -27.22 -25.21
N SER A 530 2.68 -26.40 -25.67
CA SER A 530 2.72 -25.69 -26.96
C SER A 530 2.69 -24.17 -26.81
N GLY A 531 2.59 -23.66 -25.58
CA GLY A 531 2.62 -22.24 -25.27
C GLY A 531 4.03 -21.65 -25.29
N PRO A 532 4.14 -20.30 -25.20
CA PRO A 532 5.42 -19.62 -25.04
C PRO A 532 6.14 -20.06 -23.77
N GLU A 533 7.46 -19.96 -23.78
CA GLU A 533 8.27 -20.09 -22.58
C GLU A 533 8.00 -18.91 -21.62
N LEU A 534 7.76 -19.20 -20.33
CA LEU A 534 7.30 -18.20 -19.36
C LEU A 534 8.33 -17.95 -18.27
N TRP A 535 8.79 -16.72 -18.16
CA TRP A 535 9.81 -16.30 -17.20
C TRP A 535 9.35 -15.03 -16.48
N VAL A 536 9.86 -14.82 -15.26
CA VAL A 536 9.78 -13.51 -14.62
C VAL A 536 10.79 -12.58 -15.31
N GLY A 537 10.27 -11.52 -15.90
CA GLY A 537 11.03 -10.61 -16.77
C GLY A 537 11.85 -9.58 -16.04
N GLU A 538 11.30 -9.06 -14.94
CA GLU A 538 11.91 -8.10 -14.02
C GLU A 538 11.19 -8.19 -12.68
N THR A 539 11.95 -8.28 -11.60
CA THR A 539 11.48 -8.07 -10.23
C THR A 539 12.64 -7.65 -9.36
N GLY A 540 12.38 -6.95 -8.26
CA GLY A 540 13.44 -6.51 -7.37
C GLY A 540 12.92 -5.64 -6.24
N TRP A 541 13.85 -5.15 -5.43
CA TRP A 541 13.56 -4.24 -4.34
C TRP A 541 14.70 -3.25 -4.12
N PRO A 542 14.42 -1.93 -4.06
CA PRO A 542 15.45 -0.92 -3.95
C PRO A 542 16.12 -0.91 -2.57
N THR A 543 17.43 -0.67 -2.57
CA THR A 543 18.26 -0.66 -1.36
C THR A 543 18.31 0.69 -0.65
N ALA A 544 17.93 1.76 -1.35
CA ALA A 544 17.84 3.14 -0.86
C ALA A 544 16.83 3.93 -1.71
N GLY A 545 16.65 5.22 -1.45
CA GLY A 545 15.72 6.09 -2.17
C GLY A 545 14.43 6.39 -1.40
N SER A 546 13.44 6.93 -2.11
CA SER A 546 12.13 7.28 -1.57
C SER A 546 11.25 6.04 -1.39
N LYS A 547 10.57 5.91 -0.25
CA LYS A 547 9.53 4.89 -0.06
C LYS A 547 8.34 5.08 -1.02
N TYR A 548 7.71 3.99 -1.41
CA TYR A 548 6.47 4.00 -2.19
C TYR A 548 5.33 3.43 -1.33
N GLN A 549 4.41 4.28 -0.88
CA GLN A 549 3.33 3.91 0.05
C GLN A 549 3.88 3.19 1.32
N SER A 550 3.58 1.90 1.51
CA SER A 550 4.10 1.04 2.60
C SER A 550 5.38 0.28 2.23
N ALA A 551 5.80 0.31 0.96
CA ALA A 551 7.03 -0.29 0.50
C ALA A 551 8.23 0.59 0.87
N VAL A 552 9.08 0.11 1.78
CA VAL A 552 10.24 0.84 2.29
C VAL A 552 11.53 0.28 1.68
N PRO A 553 12.34 1.12 1.00
CA PRO A 553 13.64 0.70 0.47
C PRO A 553 14.62 0.45 1.60
N GLY A 554 15.57 -0.45 1.37
CA GLY A 554 16.60 -0.76 2.36
C GLY A 554 17.40 -1.99 1.98
N VAL A 555 18.69 -2.03 2.34
CA VAL A 555 19.56 -3.20 2.11
C VAL A 555 18.97 -4.46 2.76
N SER A 556 18.45 -4.36 3.99
CA SER A 556 17.81 -5.50 4.67
C SER A 556 16.54 -5.96 3.97
N SER A 557 15.72 -5.02 3.47
CA SER A 557 14.49 -5.34 2.75
C SER A 557 14.81 -5.99 1.40
N ALA A 558 15.78 -5.45 0.66
CA ALA A 558 16.22 -6.01 -0.60
C ALA A 558 16.83 -7.41 -0.45
N GLN A 559 17.66 -7.63 0.58
CA GLN A 559 18.18 -8.95 0.89
C GLN A 559 17.06 -9.94 1.28
N THR A 560 16.06 -9.48 2.04
CA THR A 560 14.89 -10.29 2.38
C THR A 560 14.15 -10.69 1.12
N PHE A 561 13.80 -9.72 0.26
CA PHE A 561 13.12 -9.96 -1.01
C PHE A 561 13.91 -10.91 -1.91
N TRP A 562 15.23 -10.76 -1.99
CA TRP A 562 16.10 -11.68 -2.72
C TRP A 562 15.95 -13.12 -2.20
N SER A 563 16.10 -13.31 -0.88
CA SER A 563 16.05 -14.64 -0.27
C SER A 563 14.68 -15.30 -0.33
N SER A 564 13.59 -14.55 -0.17
CA SER A 564 12.24 -15.12 -0.08
C SER A 564 11.49 -15.11 -1.40
N ALA A 565 11.64 -14.07 -2.22
CA ALA A 565 10.96 -13.94 -3.50
C ALA A 565 11.80 -14.52 -4.65
N ILE A 566 13.02 -14.01 -4.87
CA ILE A 566 13.86 -14.40 -6.02
C ILE A 566 14.32 -15.85 -5.88
N CYS A 567 14.92 -16.23 -4.75
CA CYS A 567 15.29 -17.63 -4.53
C CYS A 567 14.05 -18.54 -4.43
N GLY A 568 12.97 -18.06 -3.83
CA GLY A 568 11.72 -18.82 -3.74
C GLY A 568 11.13 -19.17 -5.12
N ILE A 569 11.10 -18.22 -6.07
CA ILE A 569 10.49 -18.46 -7.39
C ILE A 569 11.39 -19.38 -8.24
N LEU A 570 12.71 -19.32 -8.04
CA LEU A 570 13.68 -20.28 -8.59
C LEU A 570 13.45 -21.69 -8.03
N ASP A 571 13.22 -21.83 -6.72
CA ASP A 571 12.90 -23.12 -6.09
C ASP A 571 11.60 -23.72 -6.65
N TRP A 572 10.66 -22.87 -7.05
CA TRP A 572 9.44 -23.26 -7.75
C TRP A 572 9.67 -23.64 -9.23
N GLY A 573 10.90 -23.57 -9.72
CA GLY A 573 11.27 -23.94 -11.08
C GLY A 573 10.98 -22.88 -12.12
N VAL A 574 10.75 -21.62 -11.70
CA VAL A 574 10.49 -20.50 -12.59
C VAL A 574 11.75 -19.64 -12.71
N ASN A 575 12.19 -19.40 -13.94
CA ASN A 575 13.33 -18.55 -14.23
C ASN A 575 13.00 -17.07 -13.98
N VAL A 576 13.96 -16.31 -13.47
CA VAL A 576 13.76 -14.91 -13.08
C VAL A 576 14.95 -14.04 -13.44
N PHE A 577 14.64 -12.89 -14.04
CA PHE A 577 15.56 -11.76 -14.17
C PHE A 577 15.38 -10.83 -12.97
N SER A 578 16.39 -10.76 -12.11
CA SER A 578 16.42 -9.77 -11.05
C SER A 578 16.78 -8.39 -11.62
N PHE A 579 15.98 -7.40 -11.25
CA PHE A 579 16.17 -5.99 -11.53
C PHE A 579 16.80 -5.31 -10.29
N GLU A 580 18.09 -5.01 -10.31
CA GLU A 580 19.04 -5.17 -11.42
C GLU A 580 20.45 -5.52 -10.95
N ALA A 581 21.39 -5.77 -11.87
CA ALA A 581 22.77 -6.09 -11.50
C ALA A 581 23.41 -4.96 -10.68
N PHE A 582 23.56 -3.77 -11.28
CA PHE A 582 24.31 -2.68 -10.68
C PHE A 582 23.43 -1.46 -10.49
N ASP A 583 23.71 -0.66 -9.46
CA ASP A 583 23.10 0.66 -9.35
C ASP A 583 23.42 1.50 -10.57
N GLU A 584 22.40 2.24 -11.03
CA GLU A 584 22.43 3.06 -12.22
C GLU A 584 22.18 4.54 -11.87
N PRO A 585 23.22 5.30 -11.47
CA PRO A 585 23.09 6.70 -11.02
C PRO A 585 22.63 7.68 -12.11
N TRP A 586 22.61 7.26 -13.37
CA TRP A 586 22.16 8.08 -14.49
C TRP A 586 20.64 8.04 -14.66
N LYS A 587 19.94 7.08 -14.04
CA LYS A 587 18.49 6.95 -14.17
C LYS A 587 17.82 8.24 -13.71
N PRO A 588 16.90 8.81 -14.52
CA PRO A 588 16.20 10.01 -14.14
C PRO A 588 15.36 9.73 -12.90
N VAL A 589 15.16 10.76 -12.09
CA VAL A 589 14.19 10.70 -11.02
C VAL A 589 12.81 10.54 -11.65
N SER A 590 12.22 9.36 -11.50
CA SER A 590 10.92 9.06 -12.07
C SER A 590 9.81 9.55 -11.15
N THR A 591 8.64 9.79 -11.71
CA THR A 591 7.45 10.15 -10.95
C THR A 591 6.44 9.03 -11.13
N GLY A 592 6.06 8.37 -10.04
CA GLY A 592 5.02 7.34 -10.05
C GLY A 592 3.67 7.89 -10.51
N GLN A 593 2.73 7.01 -10.87
CA GLN A 593 1.38 7.43 -11.29
C GLN A 593 0.61 8.20 -10.20
N ASP A 594 1.04 8.09 -8.94
CA ASP A 594 0.53 8.83 -7.78
C ASP A 594 1.19 10.20 -7.58
N GLY A 595 2.11 10.60 -8.46
CA GLY A 595 2.87 11.84 -8.35
C GLY A 595 4.06 11.78 -7.40
N SER A 596 4.36 10.61 -6.82
CA SER A 596 5.49 10.43 -5.91
C SER A 596 6.82 10.37 -6.68
N VAL A 597 7.82 11.08 -6.16
CA VAL A 597 9.17 11.13 -6.72
C VAL A 597 9.93 9.87 -6.31
N ALA A 598 10.23 9.02 -7.29
CA ALA A 598 10.94 7.77 -7.14
C ALA A 598 12.42 7.92 -7.52
N ASP A 599 13.29 7.57 -6.58
CA ASP A 599 14.73 7.46 -6.84
C ASP A 599 15.01 6.03 -7.34
N GLU A 600 15.19 5.89 -8.65
CA GLU A 600 15.46 4.61 -9.32
C GLU A 600 16.96 4.27 -9.41
N THR A 601 17.83 5.01 -8.73
CA THR A 601 19.28 4.79 -8.85
C THR A 601 19.81 3.64 -7.99
N HIS A 602 18.97 3.02 -7.15
CA HIS A 602 19.37 2.13 -6.06
C HIS A 602 18.81 0.69 -6.11
N TRP A 603 18.48 0.20 -7.31
CA TRP A 603 17.92 -1.14 -7.55
C TRP A 603 18.97 -2.24 -7.72
N GLY A 604 20.24 -1.86 -7.85
CA GLY A 604 21.34 -2.78 -8.03
C GLY A 604 21.53 -3.69 -6.82
N VAL A 605 21.78 -4.96 -7.11
CA VAL A 605 22.26 -5.96 -6.17
C VAL A 605 23.72 -5.67 -5.77
N TRP A 606 24.49 -5.13 -6.71
CA TRP A 606 25.79 -4.52 -6.50
C TRP A 606 25.69 -2.99 -6.60
N ASN A 607 26.60 -2.29 -5.95
CA ASN A 607 26.82 -0.86 -6.20
C ASN A 607 27.37 -0.67 -7.62
N SER A 608 27.33 0.56 -8.12
CA SER A 608 27.84 0.91 -9.44
C SER A 608 29.35 0.66 -9.65
N ASP A 609 30.10 0.52 -8.55
CA ASP A 609 31.53 0.16 -8.55
C ASP A 609 31.78 -1.36 -8.49
N ARG A 610 30.71 -2.17 -8.61
CA ARG A 610 30.69 -3.64 -8.53
C ARG A 610 30.91 -4.20 -7.13
N SER A 611 30.93 -3.38 -6.09
CA SER A 611 30.94 -3.87 -4.71
C SER A 611 29.57 -4.45 -4.32
N SER A 612 29.57 -5.57 -3.59
CA SER A 612 28.33 -6.26 -3.18
C SER A 612 27.62 -5.48 -2.08
N LYS A 613 26.29 -5.35 -2.18
CA LYS A 613 25.45 -4.77 -1.13
C LYS A 613 24.94 -5.80 -0.13
N TYR A 614 24.62 -7.00 -0.61
CA TYR A 614 24.14 -8.13 0.18
C TYR A 614 24.47 -9.45 -0.52
N SER A 615 24.29 -10.57 0.20
CA SER A 615 24.54 -11.91 -0.35
C SER A 615 23.47 -12.30 -1.37
N VAL A 616 23.92 -12.82 -2.51
CA VAL A 616 23.08 -13.13 -3.69
C VAL A 616 22.94 -14.63 -3.94
N THR A 617 23.39 -15.44 -3.00
CA THR A 617 23.33 -16.90 -3.11
C THR A 617 21.93 -17.38 -2.74
N CYS A 618 21.31 -18.06 -3.69
CA CYS A 618 20.37 -19.13 -3.45
C CYS A 618 21.23 -20.43 -3.37
#